data_AF-A0A9W4S9X2-F1
#
_entry.id   AF-A0A9W4S9X2-F1
#
_cell.length_a   1.000
_cell.length_b   1.000
_cell.length_c   1.000
_cell.angle_alpha   90.00
_cell.angle_beta   90.00
_cell.angle_gamma   90.00
#
_symmetry.space_group_name_H-M   'P 1'
#
loop_
_entity.id
_entity.type
_entity.pdbx_description
1 polymer ?
#
loop_
_entity_poly.entity_id
_entity_poly.type
_entity_poly.pdbx_seq_one_letter_code
_entity_poly.pdbx_strand_id
1 'polypeptide(L)'
;SIAPTDQQSAAPRGGAPEQKKANETAWYNFALKFENLSDATDVEWTADKIVGFILPEWSKGVPGYIRKLQRELSMSPGSLADEIWKEAHDPFINPEVQYSARVRISNDLCDEEKEFLSRRKRVTTMALAKYLDIDEKDVHPEDVPTIAMCGSGGGLRALVAGTGSMLAADEDGLFDCVTYTSGVSGSCWLQTLYHSSISHGSLGRVLQHLKARAGIHIAYPPVAFQTLLSAPTSKYLLSGMVEKLKGDPNADFGLVDVYGLLLAARYLVPRGDLEVNDRDFKLSNQREYIKYGQNPLPIYTAVRHEIPDVDVDGAVGAPATSEAAKEVAKKEAWFQWFEITPYEFFCEEFSAGIPTWAMGRRFDNGVDVPPEEGFHLPETRMPFLLGVFGSAFCATLSHYYHEIRPLVQSLTGFGTLDEMIYGYNEDLSKVHPIDPGTVANFAYGMEGKL
;
A
#
# COMPACT_ATOMS: atom_id res chain seq x y z
N SER A 1 -67.96 4.80 -48.83
CA SER A 1 -66.49 4.77 -48.92
C SER A 1 -65.91 4.24 -47.63
N ILE A 2 -65.23 3.10 -47.76
CA ILE A 2 -64.10 2.58 -46.97
C ILE A 2 -64.33 2.35 -45.45
N ALA A 3 -64.44 1.06 -45.08
CA ALA A 3 -64.07 0.47 -43.78
C ALA A 3 -62.68 -0.22 -43.93
N PRO A 4 -62.08 -0.95 -42.96
CA PRO A 4 -62.28 -1.13 -41.49
C PRO A 4 -60.95 -0.89 -40.70
N THR A 5 -60.75 -1.09 -39.38
CA THR A 5 -60.52 -2.39 -38.70
C THR A 5 -60.38 -2.19 -37.18
N ASP A 6 -61.10 -3.00 -36.40
CA ASP A 6 -60.81 -3.37 -35.01
C ASP A 6 -59.58 -4.29 -34.95
N GLN A 7 -58.67 -4.07 -33.99
CA GLN A 7 -57.80 -5.13 -33.47
C GLN A 7 -57.64 -5.03 -31.95
N GLN A 8 -58.31 -5.99 -31.33
CA GLN A 8 -58.19 -6.61 -30.00
C GLN A 8 -56.99 -6.28 -29.11
N SER A 9 -57.35 -6.04 -27.85
CA SER A 9 -56.57 -6.27 -26.64
C SER A 9 -55.89 -7.64 -26.61
N ALA A 10 -54.57 -7.65 -26.38
CA ALA A 10 -53.83 -8.81 -25.88
C ALA A 10 -52.89 -8.35 -24.77
N ALA A 11 -53.13 -8.83 -23.55
CA ALA A 11 -52.22 -8.68 -22.43
C ALA A 11 -50.91 -9.45 -22.68
N PRO A 12 -49.72 -8.90 -22.37
CA PRO A 12 -48.55 -9.71 -22.16
C PRO A 12 -48.54 -10.21 -20.72
N ARG A 13 -48.51 -11.54 -20.62
CA ARG A 13 -48.31 -12.34 -19.41
C ARG A 13 -47.04 -11.90 -18.68
N GLY A 14 -47.06 -12.02 -17.36
CA GLY A 14 -45.89 -11.81 -16.51
C GLY A 14 -44.67 -12.56 -17.03
N GLY A 15 -43.63 -11.79 -17.35
CA GLY A 15 -42.26 -12.25 -17.43
C GLY A 15 -41.61 -12.11 -16.06
N ALA A 16 -40.97 -13.18 -15.61
CA ALA A 16 -40.14 -13.21 -14.42
C ALA A 16 -39.09 -12.08 -14.42
N PRO A 17 -38.59 -11.63 -13.26
CA PRO A 17 -37.50 -10.66 -13.21
C PRO A 17 -36.23 -11.28 -13.79
N GLU A 18 -35.90 -10.95 -15.04
CA GLU A 18 -34.61 -11.27 -15.62
C GLU A 18 -33.53 -10.43 -14.93
N GLN A 19 -32.88 -11.10 -13.97
CA GLN A 19 -31.47 -10.99 -13.61
C GLN A 19 -30.88 -9.58 -13.68
N LYS A 20 -30.79 -8.96 -12.49
CA LYS A 20 -29.78 -7.95 -12.16
C LYS A 20 -28.45 -8.33 -12.83
N LYS A 21 -27.92 -7.45 -13.68
CA LYS A 21 -26.51 -7.47 -14.08
C LYS A 21 -25.68 -7.70 -12.82
N ALA A 22 -24.92 -8.78 -12.77
CA ALA A 22 -23.97 -9.01 -11.69
C ALA A 22 -23.01 -7.82 -11.70
N ASN A 23 -23.00 -7.03 -10.63
CA ASN A 23 -22.05 -5.94 -10.47
C ASN A 23 -20.64 -6.52 -10.57
N GLU A 24 -19.89 -6.13 -11.61
CA GLU A 24 -18.47 -6.46 -11.75
C GLU A 24 -17.71 -5.81 -10.59
N THR A 25 -17.32 -6.61 -9.60
CA THR A 25 -16.55 -6.15 -8.43
C THR A 25 -15.06 -6.09 -8.75
N ALA A 26 -14.30 -5.24 -8.08
CA ALA A 26 -12.82 -5.18 -8.19
C ALA A 26 -12.16 -6.57 -8.14
N TRP A 27 -12.54 -7.41 -7.18
CA TRP A 27 -12.06 -8.79 -7.08
C TRP A 27 -12.37 -9.62 -8.34
N TYR A 28 -13.59 -9.54 -8.87
CA TYR A 28 -13.97 -10.28 -10.08
C TYR A 28 -13.12 -9.86 -11.28
N ASN A 29 -12.93 -8.55 -11.47
CA ASN A 29 -12.10 -8.01 -12.54
C ASN A 29 -10.64 -8.44 -12.42
N PHE A 30 -10.09 -8.41 -11.19
CA PHE A 30 -8.77 -8.94 -10.91
C PHE A 30 -8.66 -10.44 -11.23
N ALA A 31 -9.60 -11.25 -10.71
CA ALA A 31 -9.57 -12.70 -10.86
C ALA A 31 -9.66 -13.12 -12.33
N LEU A 32 -10.52 -12.48 -13.12
CA LEU A 32 -10.65 -12.72 -14.55
C LEU A 32 -9.36 -12.38 -15.32
N LYS A 33 -8.76 -11.21 -15.04
CA LYS A 33 -7.46 -10.84 -15.65
C LYS A 33 -6.36 -11.82 -15.29
N PHE A 34 -6.34 -12.29 -14.04
CA PHE A 34 -5.33 -13.21 -13.55
C PHE A 34 -5.51 -14.65 -14.08
N GLU A 35 -6.74 -15.10 -14.26
CA GLU A 35 -7.06 -16.36 -14.94
C GLU A 35 -6.59 -16.32 -16.40
N ASN A 36 -6.91 -15.26 -17.14
CA ASN A 36 -6.44 -15.06 -18.51
C ASN A 36 -4.91 -15.08 -18.60
N LEU A 37 -4.22 -14.43 -17.65
CA LEU A 37 -2.75 -14.47 -17.57
C LEU A 37 -2.24 -15.91 -17.36
N SER A 38 -2.83 -16.64 -16.40
CA SER A 38 -2.44 -18.02 -16.09
C SER A 38 -2.61 -18.92 -17.32
N ASP A 39 -3.75 -18.85 -17.99
CA ASP A 39 -4.05 -19.66 -19.17
C ASP A 39 -3.09 -19.36 -20.33
N ALA A 40 -2.77 -18.08 -20.55
CA ALA A 40 -1.84 -17.67 -21.59
C ALA A 40 -0.42 -18.21 -21.33
N THR A 41 0.05 -18.16 -20.08
CA THR A 41 1.37 -18.74 -19.72
C THR A 41 1.44 -20.26 -19.94
N ASP A 42 0.31 -20.98 -19.84
CA ASP A 42 0.24 -22.43 -20.02
C ASP A 42 0.24 -22.85 -21.50
N VAL A 43 -0.52 -22.15 -22.35
CA VAL A 43 -0.58 -22.41 -23.80
C VAL A 43 0.79 -22.23 -24.45
N GLU A 44 1.52 -21.22 -24.02
CA GLU A 44 2.79 -20.84 -24.61
C GLU A 44 3.95 -21.76 -24.23
N TRP A 45 4.04 -22.17 -22.95
CA TRP A 45 5.08 -23.10 -22.49
C TRP A 45 4.90 -24.53 -23.03
N THR A 46 3.69 -24.86 -23.50
CA THR A 46 3.38 -26.13 -24.16
C THR A 46 3.57 -26.10 -25.67
N ALA A 47 3.54 -24.92 -26.30
CA ALA A 47 3.53 -24.76 -27.76
C ALA A 47 4.91 -24.67 -28.44
N ASP A 48 6.00 -24.30 -27.76
CA ASP A 48 7.25 -23.97 -28.49
C ASP A 48 8.52 -24.78 -28.16
N LYS A 49 9.08 -25.35 -29.24
CA LYS A 49 10.40 -26.00 -29.34
C LYS A 49 11.53 -24.98 -29.59
N ILE A 50 11.27 -23.68 -29.39
CA ILE A 50 12.19 -22.57 -29.72
C ILE A 50 12.64 -21.78 -28.46
N VAL A 51 12.47 -22.33 -27.25
CA VAL A 51 12.93 -21.68 -25.99
C VAL A 51 14.35 -22.14 -25.56
N GLY A 52 14.97 -23.03 -26.33
CA GLY A 52 16.13 -23.82 -25.90
C GLY A 52 17.48 -23.11 -25.73
N PHE A 53 17.62 -21.80 -25.93
CA PHE A 53 18.96 -21.20 -25.97
C PHE A 53 19.26 -19.94 -25.13
N ILE A 54 18.30 -19.22 -24.54
CA ILE A 54 18.63 -17.93 -23.85
C ILE A 54 17.74 -17.62 -22.62
N LEU A 55 17.16 -18.61 -21.92
CA LEU A 55 16.44 -18.34 -20.66
C LEU A 55 17.08 -19.02 -19.44
N PRO A 56 17.17 -18.34 -18.28
CA PRO A 56 17.65 -18.96 -17.05
C PRO A 56 16.80 -20.17 -16.64
N GLU A 57 17.41 -21.22 -16.07
CA GLU A 57 16.70 -22.44 -15.67
C GLU A 57 15.46 -22.20 -14.79
N TRP A 58 15.49 -21.17 -13.95
CA TRP A 58 14.38 -20.86 -13.06
C TRP A 58 13.10 -20.39 -13.79
N SER A 59 13.21 -19.87 -15.02
CA SER A 59 12.05 -19.39 -15.78
C SER A 59 11.08 -20.53 -16.12
N LYS A 60 11.58 -21.76 -16.25
CA LYS A 60 10.79 -22.98 -16.44
C LYS A 60 9.77 -23.24 -15.34
N GLY A 61 9.99 -22.69 -14.13
CA GLY A 61 9.07 -22.82 -13.01
C GLY A 61 7.96 -21.76 -12.98
N VAL A 62 8.08 -20.67 -13.75
CA VAL A 62 7.17 -19.51 -13.67
C VAL A 62 5.71 -19.87 -13.94
N PRO A 63 5.36 -20.63 -15.01
CA PRO A 63 3.96 -21.02 -15.22
C PRO A 63 3.37 -21.79 -14.03
N GLY A 64 4.16 -22.69 -13.44
CA GLY A 64 3.76 -23.45 -12.25
C GLY A 64 3.51 -22.56 -11.03
N TYR A 65 4.32 -21.51 -10.84
CA TYR A 65 4.12 -20.54 -9.76
C TYR A 65 2.86 -19.69 -9.99
N ILE A 66 2.65 -19.20 -11.21
CA ILE A 66 1.46 -18.40 -11.57
C ILE A 66 0.20 -19.22 -11.37
N ARG A 67 0.16 -20.46 -11.87
CA ARG A 67 -1.00 -21.36 -11.68
C ARG A 67 -1.28 -21.64 -10.21
N LYS A 68 -0.23 -21.84 -9.41
CA LYS A 68 -0.40 -22.00 -7.96
C LYS A 68 -1.00 -20.74 -7.34
N LEU A 69 -0.47 -19.55 -7.65
CA LEU A 69 -1.06 -18.29 -7.18
C LEU A 69 -2.51 -18.15 -7.62
N GLN A 70 -2.84 -18.47 -8.87
CA GLN A 70 -4.21 -18.39 -9.39
C GLN A 70 -5.17 -19.26 -8.58
N ARG A 71 -4.75 -20.48 -8.25
CA ARG A 71 -5.54 -21.37 -7.40
C ARG A 71 -5.68 -20.84 -5.97
N GLU A 72 -4.60 -20.35 -5.37
CA GLU A 72 -4.62 -19.77 -4.02
C GLU A 72 -5.47 -18.49 -3.95
N LEU A 73 -5.55 -17.73 -5.05
CA LEU A 73 -6.35 -16.51 -5.19
C LEU A 73 -7.72 -16.74 -5.86
N SER A 74 -8.17 -18.00 -5.97
CA SER A 74 -9.43 -18.32 -6.66
C SER A 74 -10.70 -17.95 -5.89
N MET A 75 -10.58 -17.66 -4.59
CA MET A 75 -11.72 -17.51 -3.66
C MET A 75 -12.59 -18.78 -3.55
N SER A 76 -12.10 -19.93 -4.02
CA SER A 76 -12.77 -21.21 -3.80
C SER A 76 -12.67 -21.61 -2.32
N PRO A 77 -13.65 -22.37 -1.77
CA PRO A 77 -13.60 -22.81 -0.38
C PRO A 77 -12.28 -23.51 -0.04
N GLY A 78 -11.55 -23.00 0.95
CA GLY A 78 -10.25 -23.52 1.38
C GLY A 78 -9.05 -23.04 0.55
N SER A 79 -9.23 -22.12 -0.39
CA SER A 79 -8.13 -21.36 -1.01
C SER A 79 -7.60 -20.32 -0.03
N LEU A 80 -6.34 -19.91 -0.18
CA LEU A 80 -5.74 -18.88 0.66
C LEU A 80 -6.56 -17.57 0.69
N ALA A 81 -7.13 -17.13 -0.43
CA ALA A 81 -7.94 -15.91 -0.46
C ALA A 81 -9.28 -16.06 0.28
N ASP A 82 -9.89 -17.24 0.25
CA ASP A 82 -11.08 -17.55 1.07
C ASP A 82 -10.75 -17.54 2.57
N GLU A 83 -9.60 -18.14 2.96
CA GLU A 83 -9.11 -18.09 4.34
C GLU A 83 -8.83 -16.65 4.79
N ILE A 84 -8.09 -15.88 3.99
CA ILE A 84 -7.80 -14.47 4.28
C ILE A 84 -9.08 -13.66 4.45
N TRP A 85 -10.05 -13.80 3.53
CA TRP A 85 -11.28 -13.04 3.60
C TRP A 85 -12.12 -13.41 4.83
N LYS A 86 -12.11 -14.68 5.25
CA LYS A 86 -12.72 -15.10 6.54
C LYS A 86 -12.01 -14.49 7.73
N GLU A 87 -10.68 -14.52 7.78
CA GLU A 87 -9.88 -13.93 8.85
C GLU A 87 -10.01 -12.40 8.90
N ALA A 88 -10.27 -11.74 7.77
CA ALA A 88 -10.56 -10.30 7.73
C ALA A 88 -11.79 -9.93 8.60
N HIS A 89 -12.75 -10.85 8.76
CA HIS A 89 -13.94 -10.67 9.60
C HIS A 89 -13.73 -11.08 11.06
N ASP A 90 -12.57 -11.66 11.41
CA ASP A 90 -12.32 -12.17 12.75
C ASP A 90 -11.84 -11.05 13.69
N PRO A 91 -12.63 -10.66 14.71
CA PRO A 91 -12.26 -9.61 15.65
C PRO A 91 -11.09 -9.99 16.59
N PHE A 92 -10.72 -11.26 16.70
CA PHE A 92 -9.53 -11.67 17.43
C PHE A 92 -8.24 -11.40 16.63
N ILE A 93 -8.34 -11.38 15.31
CA ILE A 93 -7.22 -11.08 14.40
C ILE A 93 -7.19 -9.57 14.09
N ASN A 94 -8.35 -8.99 13.80
CA ASN A 94 -8.51 -7.59 13.45
C ASN A 94 -9.55 -6.93 14.39
N PRO A 95 -9.19 -6.56 15.62
CA PRO A 95 -10.14 -5.98 16.57
C PRO A 95 -10.85 -4.72 16.05
N GLU A 96 -10.18 -3.94 15.19
CA GLU A 96 -10.70 -2.70 14.66
C GLU A 96 -11.96 -2.87 13.80
N VAL A 97 -12.24 -4.08 13.28
CA VAL A 97 -13.41 -4.34 12.43
C VAL A 97 -14.74 -4.23 13.18
N GLN A 98 -14.70 -4.19 14.52
CA GLN A 98 -15.86 -4.04 15.39
C GLN A 98 -16.27 -2.59 15.65
N TYR A 99 -15.42 -1.62 15.28
CA TYR A 99 -15.63 -0.21 15.63
C TYR A 99 -15.70 0.66 14.37
N SER A 100 -16.63 1.60 14.39
CA SER A 100 -16.73 2.67 13.39
C SER A 100 -15.65 3.73 13.62
N ALA A 101 -15.15 4.31 12.53
CA ALA A 101 -14.22 5.42 12.52
C ALA A 101 -14.92 6.73 12.14
N ARG A 102 -14.42 7.84 12.66
CA ARG A 102 -14.87 9.19 12.32
C ARG A 102 -13.69 10.05 11.95
N VAL A 103 -13.92 10.97 11.03
CA VAL A 103 -12.94 11.99 10.67
C VAL A 103 -12.82 12.97 11.82
N ARG A 104 -11.60 13.14 12.33
CA ARG A 104 -11.22 14.19 13.26
C ARG A 104 -10.92 15.44 12.45
N ILE A 105 -11.55 16.57 12.79
CA ILE A 105 -11.27 17.88 12.18
C ILE A 105 -10.66 18.75 13.28
N SER A 106 -9.38 19.07 13.18
CA SER A 106 -8.65 19.95 14.09
C SER A 106 -7.22 20.19 13.59
N ASN A 107 -6.71 21.38 13.89
CA ASN A 107 -5.31 21.79 13.66
C ASN A 107 -4.36 21.37 14.79
N ASP A 108 -4.87 20.73 15.83
CA ASP A 108 -4.09 20.30 16.99
C ASP A 108 -3.68 18.82 16.85
N LEU A 109 -2.68 18.38 17.60
CA LEU A 109 -2.25 16.99 17.69
C LEU A 109 -3.38 16.10 18.24
N CYS A 110 -3.43 14.85 17.79
CA CYS A 110 -4.30 13.84 18.39
C CYS A 110 -3.92 13.59 19.86
N ASP A 111 -4.88 13.12 20.66
CA ASP A 111 -4.68 12.95 22.10
C ASP A 111 -3.62 11.89 22.40
N GLU A 112 -3.53 10.84 21.59
CA GLU A 112 -2.51 9.81 21.71
C GLU A 112 -1.09 10.36 21.48
N GLU A 113 -0.92 11.31 20.56
CA GLU A 113 0.38 11.94 20.32
C GLU A 113 0.76 12.90 21.45
N LYS A 114 -0.19 13.66 22.00
CA LYS A 114 0.04 14.48 23.20
C LYS A 114 0.46 13.63 24.39
N GLU A 115 -0.18 12.47 24.56
CA GLU A 115 0.20 11.51 25.59
C GLU A 115 1.60 10.96 25.35
N PHE A 116 1.92 10.57 24.10
CA PHE A 116 3.28 10.15 23.72
C PHE A 116 4.31 11.22 24.06
N LEU A 117 4.07 12.49 23.69
CA LEU A 117 4.97 13.61 23.96
C LEU A 117 5.23 13.78 25.45
N SER A 118 4.20 13.65 26.29
CA SER A 118 4.38 13.72 27.75
C SER A 118 5.33 12.65 28.29
N ARG A 119 5.28 11.43 27.72
CA ARG A 119 6.15 10.30 28.10
C ARG A 119 7.54 10.48 27.51
N ARG A 120 7.65 10.80 26.22
CA ARG A 120 8.92 10.98 25.51
C ARG A 120 9.72 12.15 26.05
N LYS A 121 9.08 13.26 26.43
CA LYS A 121 9.77 14.42 27.02
C LYS A 121 10.63 14.03 28.22
N ARG A 122 10.16 13.12 29.08
CA ARG A 122 10.93 12.60 30.23
C ARG A 122 12.15 11.80 29.80
N VAL A 123 12.00 10.94 28.79
CA VAL A 123 13.11 10.17 28.21
C VAL A 123 14.14 11.11 27.57
N THR A 124 13.69 12.06 26.76
CA THR A 124 14.53 13.08 26.13
C THR A 124 15.27 13.93 27.15
N THR A 125 14.65 14.33 28.27
CA THR A 125 15.33 15.08 29.34
C THR A 125 16.54 14.31 29.88
N MET A 126 16.35 13.04 30.26
CA MET A 126 17.43 12.20 30.79
C MET A 126 18.52 11.96 29.74
N ALA A 127 18.13 11.68 28.50
CA ALA A 127 19.05 11.42 27.40
C ALA A 127 19.88 12.66 27.03
N LEU A 128 19.23 13.83 26.94
CA LEU A 128 19.89 15.08 26.58
C LEU A 128 20.86 15.54 27.67
N ALA A 129 20.49 15.37 28.93
CA ALA A 129 21.38 15.66 30.05
C ALA A 129 22.68 14.83 29.95
N LYS A 130 22.52 13.52 29.71
CA LYS A 130 23.64 12.61 29.50
C LYS A 130 24.47 12.96 28.25
N TYR A 131 23.83 13.28 27.13
CA TYR A 131 24.49 13.57 25.86
C TYR A 131 25.32 14.87 25.92
N LEU A 132 24.82 15.88 26.63
CA LEU A 132 25.51 17.18 26.80
C LEU A 132 26.46 17.23 28.01
N ASP A 133 26.58 16.14 28.77
CA ASP A 133 27.37 16.07 30.02
C ASP A 133 26.94 17.13 31.05
N ILE A 134 25.63 17.24 31.28
CA ILE A 134 25.03 18.12 32.30
C ILE A 134 24.23 17.30 33.32
N ASP A 135 24.13 17.79 34.55
CA ASP A 135 23.31 17.15 35.60
C ASP A 135 21.82 17.30 35.25
N GLU A 136 21.06 16.21 35.28
CA GLU A 136 19.62 16.19 34.96
C GLU A 136 18.83 17.21 35.80
N LYS A 137 19.23 17.44 37.06
CA LYS A 137 18.55 18.40 37.96
C LYS A 137 18.68 19.85 37.48
N ASP A 138 19.68 20.14 36.66
CA ASP A 138 19.96 21.47 36.11
C ASP A 138 19.22 21.69 34.78
N VAL A 139 18.53 20.67 34.25
CA VAL A 139 17.70 20.76 33.05
C VAL A 139 16.28 21.20 33.42
N HIS A 140 15.93 22.42 33.07
CA HIS A 140 14.55 22.89 33.23
C HIS A 140 13.63 22.18 32.21
N PRO A 141 12.45 21.66 32.62
CA PRO A 141 11.56 20.93 31.71
C PRO A 141 11.14 21.71 30.46
N GLU A 142 11.01 23.03 30.54
CA GLU A 142 10.63 23.87 29.39
C GLU A 142 11.78 24.14 28.42
N ASP A 143 13.03 23.86 28.82
CA ASP A 143 14.21 24.04 27.98
C ASP A 143 14.53 22.78 27.15
N VAL A 144 13.77 21.70 27.34
CA VAL A 144 13.93 20.43 26.61
C VAL A 144 13.37 20.60 25.19
N PRO A 145 14.22 20.62 24.15
CA PRO A 145 13.76 20.85 22.78
C PRO A 145 13.05 19.61 22.22
N THR A 146 12.09 19.85 21.34
CA THR A 146 11.56 18.81 20.46
C THR A 146 12.55 18.59 19.32
N ILE A 147 13.20 17.43 19.29
CA ILE A 147 14.22 17.10 18.28
C ILE A 147 13.60 16.15 17.26
N ALA A 148 13.82 16.41 15.97
CA ALA A 148 13.41 15.52 14.89
C ALA A 148 14.60 15.07 14.05
N MET A 149 14.64 13.79 13.68
CA MET A 149 15.55 13.26 12.66
C MET A 149 14.78 12.95 11.39
N CYS A 150 15.15 13.60 10.29
CA CYS A 150 14.43 13.52 9.03
C CYS A 150 15.24 12.72 7.98
N GLY A 151 14.67 11.63 7.49
CA GLY A 151 15.23 10.76 6.46
C GLY A 151 14.69 11.10 5.07
N SER A 152 15.58 11.38 4.13
CA SER A 152 15.23 11.66 2.73
C SER A 152 14.89 10.41 1.93
N GLY A 153 14.42 10.62 0.70
CA GLY A 153 14.09 9.55 -0.24
C GLY A 153 15.32 9.03 -0.99
N GLY A 154 15.15 7.90 -1.67
CA GLY A 154 16.26 7.29 -2.41
C GLY A 154 16.26 5.77 -2.45
N GLY A 155 15.09 5.14 -2.25
CA GLY A 155 14.95 3.69 -2.28
C GLY A 155 15.94 2.99 -1.33
N LEU A 156 16.59 1.93 -1.82
CA LEU A 156 17.52 1.12 -1.01
C LEU A 156 18.74 1.92 -0.52
N ARG A 157 19.17 2.96 -1.25
CA ARG A 157 20.25 3.84 -0.78
C ARG A 157 19.85 4.55 0.49
N ALA A 158 18.65 5.15 0.53
CA ALA A 158 18.15 5.84 1.71
C ALA A 158 17.94 4.86 2.88
N LEU A 159 17.40 3.67 2.61
CA LEU A 159 17.25 2.61 3.62
C LEU A 159 18.60 2.22 4.25
N VAL A 160 19.60 1.85 3.43
CA VAL A 160 20.90 1.36 3.91
C VAL A 160 21.72 2.48 4.55
N ALA A 161 21.86 3.62 3.87
CA ALA A 161 22.65 4.74 4.39
C ALA A 161 21.98 5.36 5.63
N GLY A 162 20.64 5.50 5.62
CA GLY A 162 19.87 5.98 6.76
C GLY A 162 20.03 5.07 7.98
N THR A 163 20.05 3.75 7.80
CA THR A 163 20.33 2.80 8.88
C THR A 163 21.71 3.06 9.49
N GLY A 164 22.73 3.26 8.65
CA GLY A 164 24.09 3.56 9.12
C GLY A 164 24.17 4.89 9.88
N SER A 165 23.54 5.95 9.36
CA SER A 165 23.51 7.26 10.02
C SER A 165 22.76 7.24 11.35
N MET A 166 21.61 6.58 11.40
CA MET A 166 20.84 6.45 12.64
C MET A 166 21.59 5.58 13.65
N LEU A 167 22.25 4.49 13.22
CA LEU A 167 23.06 3.65 14.11
C LEU A 167 24.21 4.45 14.73
N ALA A 168 24.91 5.28 13.96
CA ALA A 168 25.96 6.15 14.51
C ALA A 168 25.38 7.13 15.54
N ALA A 169 24.22 7.72 15.26
CA ALA A 169 23.54 8.60 16.22
C ALA A 169 23.07 7.88 17.49
N ASP A 170 22.70 6.61 17.39
CA ASP A 170 22.36 5.74 18.52
C ASP A 170 23.60 5.40 19.36
N GLU A 171 24.71 5.03 18.71
CA GLU A 171 25.99 4.75 19.38
C GLU A 171 26.55 5.97 20.11
N ASP A 172 26.35 7.18 19.58
CA ASP A 172 26.72 8.45 20.21
C ASP A 172 25.73 8.89 21.31
N GLY A 173 24.57 8.21 21.45
CA GLY A 173 23.52 8.55 22.41
C GLY A 173 22.60 9.71 21.99
N LEU A 174 22.77 10.26 20.79
CA LEU A 174 21.93 11.32 20.24
C LEU A 174 20.52 10.81 19.92
N PHE A 175 20.38 9.56 19.48
CA PHE A 175 19.08 9.01 19.06
C PHE A 175 18.05 8.96 20.20
N ASP A 176 18.50 8.71 21.43
CA ASP A 176 17.65 8.73 22.63
C ASP A 176 17.09 10.14 22.93
N CYS A 177 17.75 11.20 22.44
CA CYS A 177 17.27 12.57 22.58
C CYS A 177 16.14 12.92 21.60
N VAL A 178 15.98 12.14 20.53
CA VAL A 178 15.06 12.46 19.42
C VAL A 178 13.61 12.24 19.83
N THR A 179 12.72 13.20 19.55
CA THR A 179 11.27 13.07 19.78
C THR A 179 10.58 12.42 18.60
N TYR A 180 10.93 12.81 17.37
CA TYR A 180 10.32 12.35 16.13
C TYR A 180 11.35 11.83 15.15
N THR A 181 11.00 10.76 14.44
CA THR A 181 11.65 10.44 13.15
C THR A 181 10.65 10.71 12.04
N SER A 182 11.06 11.37 10.97
CA SER A 182 10.25 11.50 9.76
C SER A 182 10.96 10.87 8.58
N GLY A 183 10.19 10.29 7.66
CA GLY A 183 10.75 9.59 6.52
C GLY A 183 9.87 9.71 5.30
N VAL A 184 10.53 9.92 4.15
CA VAL A 184 9.95 9.75 2.82
C VAL A 184 10.60 8.52 2.14
N SER A 185 9.84 7.76 1.34
CA SER A 185 10.35 6.68 0.49
C SER A 185 11.22 5.65 1.23
N GLY A 186 12.49 5.45 0.84
CA GLY A 186 13.37 4.45 1.47
C GLY A 186 13.54 4.63 2.98
N SER A 187 13.41 5.85 3.49
CA SER A 187 13.42 6.12 4.93
C SER A 187 12.14 5.66 5.64
N CYS A 188 11.00 5.63 4.94
CA CYS A 188 9.81 4.95 5.44
C CYS A 188 10.09 3.46 5.67
N TRP A 189 10.76 2.79 4.73
CA TRP A 189 11.07 1.36 4.88
C TRP A 189 12.00 1.10 6.09
N LEU A 190 12.93 2.02 6.36
CA LEU A 190 13.76 1.98 7.57
C LEU A 190 12.91 2.08 8.84
N GLN A 191 12.00 3.07 8.90
CA GLN A 191 11.09 3.23 10.03
C GLN A 191 10.23 1.98 10.23
N THR A 192 9.74 1.36 9.15
CA THR A 192 8.97 0.11 9.22
C THR A 192 9.79 -1.01 9.87
N LEU A 193 11.04 -1.19 9.45
CA LEU A 193 11.92 -2.24 10.02
C LEU A 193 12.31 -1.94 11.47
N TYR A 194 12.57 -0.69 11.81
CA TYR A 194 12.94 -0.29 13.17
C TYR A 194 11.79 -0.52 14.17
N HIS A 195 10.55 -0.27 13.76
CA HIS A 195 9.35 -0.49 14.59
C HIS A 195 8.68 -1.84 14.31
N SER A 196 9.47 -2.91 14.17
CA SER A 196 8.97 -4.26 13.87
C SER A 196 9.63 -5.32 14.74
N SER A 197 9.04 -6.52 14.77
CA SER A 197 9.58 -7.67 15.49
C SER A 197 10.93 -8.15 14.95
N ILE A 198 11.30 -7.72 13.74
CA ILE A 198 12.60 -8.01 13.14
C ILE A 198 13.72 -7.38 13.98
N SER A 199 13.52 -6.13 14.39
CA SER A 199 14.56 -5.34 15.05
C SER A 199 14.31 -5.08 16.54
N HIS A 200 13.05 -5.11 16.98
CA HIS A 200 12.63 -4.68 18.31
C HIS A 200 13.21 -3.31 18.73
N GLY A 201 13.19 -2.32 17.82
CA GLY A 201 13.76 -1.00 18.09
C GLY A 201 15.28 -0.99 18.22
N SER A 202 15.99 -1.89 17.53
CA SER A 202 17.46 -1.91 17.50
C SER A 202 17.99 -1.66 16.10
N LEU A 203 18.68 -0.55 15.89
CA LEU A 203 19.33 -0.21 14.62
C LEU A 203 20.40 -1.23 14.22
N GLY A 204 21.10 -1.79 15.21
CA GLY A 204 22.03 -2.91 14.99
C GLY A 204 21.33 -4.14 14.39
N ARG A 205 20.12 -4.48 14.85
CA ARG A 205 19.34 -5.58 14.28
C ARG A 205 18.79 -5.26 12.88
N VAL A 206 18.38 -4.01 12.64
CA VAL A 206 18.03 -3.56 11.27
C VAL A 206 19.21 -3.76 10.32
N LEU A 207 20.41 -3.32 10.72
CA LEU A 207 21.63 -3.49 9.92
C LEU A 207 21.91 -4.97 9.59
N GLN A 208 21.79 -5.87 10.57
CA GLN A 208 21.99 -7.30 10.34
C GLN A 208 20.94 -7.90 9.41
N HIS A 209 19.68 -7.50 9.56
CA HIS A 209 18.61 -7.91 8.66
C HIS A 209 18.87 -7.44 7.23
N LEU A 210 19.27 -6.18 7.04
CA LEU A 210 19.61 -5.66 5.71
C LEU A 210 20.79 -6.41 5.09
N LYS A 211 21.86 -6.70 5.84
CA LYS A 211 22.98 -7.53 5.37
C LYS A 211 22.52 -8.92 4.93
N ALA A 212 21.57 -9.52 5.64
CA ALA A 212 21.05 -10.84 5.33
C ALA A 212 20.09 -10.84 4.13
N ARG A 213 19.40 -9.73 3.85
CA ARG A 213 18.29 -9.70 2.87
C ARG A 213 18.55 -8.88 1.61
N ALA A 214 19.32 -7.80 1.67
CA ALA A 214 19.49 -6.85 0.57
C ALA A 214 20.37 -7.38 -0.59
N GLY A 215 21.10 -8.50 -0.39
CA GLY A 215 21.95 -9.11 -1.42
C GLY A 215 21.19 -9.80 -2.56
N ILE A 216 19.85 -9.90 -2.47
CA ILE A 216 18.99 -10.47 -3.51
C ILE A 216 18.02 -9.39 -3.96
N HIS A 217 17.94 -9.17 -5.28
CA HIS A 217 17.01 -8.20 -5.86
C HIS A 217 15.55 -8.55 -5.50
N ILE A 218 14.74 -7.55 -5.14
CA ILE A 218 13.35 -7.75 -4.69
C ILE A 218 12.48 -8.46 -5.74
N ALA A 219 12.76 -8.22 -7.02
CA ALA A 219 12.05 -8.82 -8.15
C ALA A 219 12.71 -10.11 -8.67
N TYR A 220 13.65 -10.73 -7.93
CA TYR A 220 14.22 -12.01 -8.35
C TYR A 220 13.18 -13.13 -8.22
N PRO A 221 12.65 -13.69 -9.32
CA PRO A 221 11.38 -14.42 -9.27
C PRO A 221 11.38 -15.68 -8.40
N PRO A 222 12.44 -16.52 -8.35
CA PRO A 222 12.43 -17.72 -7.53
C PRO A 222 12.19 -17.42 -6.05
N VAL A 223 12.86 -16.40 -5.52
CA VAL A 223 12.76 -16.02 -4.11
C VAL A 223 11.45 -15.29 -3.84
N ALA A 224 11.01 -14.43 -4.76
CA ALA A 224 9.72 -13.74 -4.65
C ALA A 224 8.55 -14.74 -4.65
N PHE A 225 8.48 -15.65 -5.63
CA PHE A 225 7.45 -16.69 -5.69
C PHE A 225 7.52 -17.64 -4.52
N GLN A 226 8.72 -18.09 -4.10
CA GLN A 226 8.86 -18.94 -2.91
C GLN A 226 8.20 -18.27 -1.70
N THR A 227 8.46 -16.99 -1.49
CA THR A 227 7.94 -16.24 -0.34
C THR A 227 6.43 -16.01 -0.44
N LEU A 228 5.91 -15.71 -1.63
CA LEU A 228 4.48 -15.48 -1.88
C LEU A 228 3.63 -16.76 -1.89
N LEU A 229 4.27 -17.94 -2.01
CA LEU A 229 3.58 -19.23 -2.16
C LEU A 229 3.82 -20.21 -1.00
N SER A 230 4.53 -19.79 0.04
CA SER A 230 4.86 -20.63 1.19
C SER A 230 4.10 -20.17 2.43
N ALA A 231 3.55 -21.13 3.18
CA ALA A 231 3.07 -20.83 4.52
C ALA A 231 4.28 -20.69 5.48
N PRO A 232 4.22 -19.79 6.48
CA PRO A 232 3.10 -18.88 6.78
C PRO A 232 3.14 -17.54 6.03
N THR A 233 4.19 -17.25 5.26
CA THR A 233 4.45 -15.92 4.67
C THR A 233 3.40 -15.47 3.65
N SER A 234 2.91 -16.38 2.81
CA SER A 234 1.95 -16.09 1.75
C SER A 234 0.68 -15.41 2.28
N LYS A 235 0.18 -15.87 3.44
CA LYS A 235 -1.02 -15.31 4.06
C LYS A 235 -0.83 -13.84 4.37
N TYR A 236 0.19 -13.50 5.15
CA TYR A 236 0.44 -12.12 5.60
C TYR A 236 0.75 -11.16 4.46
N LEU A 237 1.46 -11.63 3.43
CA LEU A 237 1.78 -10.82 2.26
C LEU A 237 0.55 -10.52 1.42
N LEU A 238 -0.31 -11.51 1.20
CA LEU A 238 -1.46 -11.39 0.31
C LEU A 238 -2.72 -10.86 1.02
N SER A 239 -2.74 -10.78 2.35
CA SER A 239 -3.88 -10.26 3.13
C SER A 239 -4.39 -8.92 2.62
N GLY A 240 -3.51 -7.92 2.53
CA GLY A 240 -3.91 -6.57 2.15
C GLY A 240 -4.47 -6.46 0.73
N MET A 241 -3.95 -7.28 -0.19
CA MET A 241 -4.44 -7.34 -1.56
C MET A 241 -5.87 -7.90 -1.62
N VAL A 242 -6.12 -9.02 -0.92
CA VAL A 242 -7.45 -9.63 -0.88
C VAL A 242 -8.44 -8.70 -0.18
N GLU A 243 -8.06 -8.15 0.98
CA GLU A 243 -8.88 -7.22 1.76
C GLU A 243 -9.25 -5.97 0.94
N LYS A 244 -8.29 -5.36 0.23
CA LYS A 244 -8.52 -4.20 -0.65
C LYS A 244 -9.53 -4.53 -1.75
N LEU A 245 -9.28 -5.58 -2.52
CA LEU A 245 -10.07 -5.94 -3.71
C LEU A 245 -11.46 -6.49 -3.39
N LYS A 246 -11.65 -7.11 -2.22
CA LYS A 246 -12.96 -7.59 -1.75
C LYS A 246 -13.73 -6.53 -0.98
N GLY A 247 -13.02 -5.64 -0.28
CA GLY A 247 -13.58 -4.61 0.59
C GLY A 247 -14.10 -3.39 -0.15
N ASP A 248 -13.47 -3.03 -1.27
CA ASP A 248 -13.91 -1.92 -2.11
C ASP A 248 -14.18 -2.40 -3.54
N PRO A 249 -15.46 -2.36 -4.01
CA PRO A 249 -15.82 -2.72 -5.38
C PRO A 249 -15.10 -1.90 -6.45
N ASN A 250 -14.59 -0.71 -6.10
CA ASN A 250 -13.90 0.20 -7.02
C ASN A 250 -12.37 0.17 -6.87
N ALA A 251 -11.83 -0.69 -6.00
CA ALA A 251 -10.39 -0.82 -5.84
C ALA A 251 -9.70 -1.29 -7.13
N ASP A 252 -8.45 -0.87 -7.28
CA ASP A 252 -7.54 -1.35 -8.31
C ASP A 252 -6.47 -2.28 -7.73
N PHE A 253 -5.74 -2.93 -8.62
CA PHE A 253 -4.49 -3.61 -8.31
C PHE A 253 -3.50 -3.30 -9.43
N GLY A 254 -2.45 -2.58 -9.11
CA GLY A 254 -1.51 -2.06 -10.09
C GLY A 254 -0.04 -2.24 -9.70
N LEU A 255 0.84 -1.53 -10.40
CA LEU A 255 2.29 -1.66 -10.22
C LEU A 255 2.75 -1.28 -8.81
N VAL A 256 2.06 -0.34 -8.15
CA VAL A 256 2.34 0.05 -6.75
C VAL A 256 2.07 -1.11 -5.79
N ASP A 257 0.97 -1.84 -5.97
CA ASP A 257 0.65 -3.02 -5.16
C ASP A 257 1.69 -4.13 -5.37
N VAL A 258 2.06 -4.42 -6.63
CA VAL A 258 3.11 -5.40 -6.96
C VAL A 258 4.45 -5.02 -6.35
N TYR A 259 4.87 -3.76 -6.50
CA TYR A 259 6.12 -3.26 -5.94
C TYR A 259 6.14 -3.36 -4.42
N GLY A 260 5.04 -2.98 -3.78
CA GLY A 260 4.83 -3.11 -2.34
C GLY A 260 4.91 -4.55 -1.84
N LEU A 261 4.28 -5.50 -2.55
CA LEU A 261 4.36 -6.93 -2.26
C LEU A 261 5.80 -7.46 -2.37
N LEU A 262 6.55 -7.06 -3.39
CA LEU A 262 7.96 -7.47 -3.57
C LEU A 262 8.86 -6.89 -2.46
N LEU A 263 8.65 -5.63 -2.06
CA LEU A 263 9.35 -5.04 -0.93
C LEU A 263 9.03 -5.78 0.37
N ALA A 264 7.76 -6.05 0.65
CA ALA A 264 7.34 -6.78 1.85
C ALA A 264 7.89 -8.21 1.87
N ALA A 265 7.81 -8.93 0.76
CA ALA A 265 8.35 -10.29 0.64
C ALA A 265 9.87 -10.31 0.92
N ARG A 266 10.60 -9.27 0.50
CA ARG A 266 12.04 -9.18 0.75
C ARG A 266 12.36 -8.78 2.20
N TYR A 267 11.68 -7.75 2.71
CA TYR A 267 12.11 -7.02 3.90
C TYR A 267 11.23 -7.26 5.13
N LEU A 268 9.96 -7.63 5.00
CA LEU A 268 9.12 -8.02 6.16
C LEU A 268 9.15 -9.51 6.46
N VAL A 269 9.77 -10.32 5.60
CA VAL A 269 10.03 -11.74 5.86
C VAL A 269 11.50 -11.91 6.29
N PRO A 270 11.75 -12.39 7.54
CA PRO A 270 13.10 -12.71 8.03
C PRO A 270 13.78 -13.82 7.22
N ARG A 271 15.06 -14.11 7.51
CA ARG A 271 15.77 -15.21 6.84
C ARG A 271 15.21 -16.59 7.22
N GLY A 272 14.73 -16.76 8.45
CA GLY A 272 13.89 -17.89 8.81
C GLY A 272 12.45 -17.52 8.50
N ASP A 273 11.89 -18.01 7.39
CA ASP A 273 10.54 -17.64 6.93
C ASP A 273 9.45 -17.88 8.01
N LEU A 274 9.71 -18.80 8.95
CA LEU A 274 8.84 -19.11 10.11
C LEU A 274 8.84 -18.04 11.20
N GLU A 275 9.79 -17.09 11.17
CA GLU A 275 9.89 -15.98 12.12
C GLU A 275 9.06 -14.76 11.69
N VAL A 276 8.38 -14.82 10.54
CA VAL A 276 7.47 -13.75 10.11
C VAL A 276 6.37 -13.53 11.16
N ASN A 277 6.08 -12.27 11.44
CA ASN A 277 5.11 -11.86 12.45
C ASN A 277 3.98 -11.08 11.77
N ASP A 278 2.74 -11.50 12.00
CA ASP A 278 1.54 -10.86 11.45
C ASP A 278 1.39 -9.41 11.89
N ARG A 279 1.85 -9.08 13.10
CA ARG A 279 1.75 -7.72 13.66
C ARG A 279 2.57 -6.71 12.88
N ASP A 280 3.65 -7.13 12.23
CA ASP A 280 4.52 -6.25 11.44
C ASP A 280 3.85 -5.77 10.14
N PHE A 281 2.68 -6.32 9.79
CA PHE A 281 1.94 -5.97 8.57
C PHE A 281 0.88 -4.88 8.79
N LYS A 282 0.81 -4.26 9.97
CA LYS A 282 -0.03 -3.09 10.27
C LYS A 282 0.79 -1.97 10.89
N LEU A 283 0.57 -0.73 10.47
CA LEU A 283 1.29 0.43 10.98
C LEU A 283 0.83 0.74 12.40
N SER A 284 -0.46 0.61 12.67
CA SER A 284 -1.01 0.89 14.01
C SER A 284 -0.40 0.01 15.10
N ASN A 285 0.08 -1.20 14.77
CA ASN A 285 0.77 -2.08 15.71
C ASN A 285 2.12 -1.52 16.18
N GLN A 286 2.71 -0.57 15.45
CA GLN A 286 3.95 0.09 15.85
C GLN A 286 3.80 0.92 17.14
N ARG A 287 2.56 1.19 17.58
CA ARG A 287 2.25 1.74 18.91
C ARG A 287 2.97 1.00 20.04
N GLU A 288 3.17 -0.32 19.90
CA GLU A 288 3.90 -1.13 20.89
C GLU A 288 5.35 -0.65 21.12
N TYR A 289 6.00 -0.13 20.07
CA TYR A 289 7.38 0.34 20.13
C TYR A 289 7.52 1.78 20.63
N ILE A 290 6.43 2.53 20.73
CA ILE A 290 6.44 3.94 21.15
C ILE A 290 5.64 4.20 22.42
N LYS A 291 4.87 3.20 22.91
CA LYS A 291 3.91 3.38 24.01
C LYS A 291 4.51 4.00 25.27
N TYR A 292 5.76 3.71 25.63
CA TYR A 292 6.41 4.27 26.82
C TYR A 292 7.29 5.47 26.51
N GLY A 293 7.22 6.03 25.30
CA GLY A 293 8.17 7.04 24.82
C GLY A 293 9.58 6.47 24.66
N GLN A 294 9.73 5.14 24.56
CA GLN A 294 11.03 4.47 24.51
C GLN A 294 11.74 4.64 23.16
N ASN A 295 10.99 4.91 22.11
CA ASN A 295 11.49 5.24 20.78
C ASN A 295 10.89 6.57 20.30
N PRO A 296 11.53 7.28 19.36
CA PRO A 296 10.92 8.42 18.67
C PRO A 296 9.62 8.02 17.96
N LEU A 297 8.68 8.95 17.81
CA LEU A 297 7.46 8.70 17.03
C LEU A 297 7.80 8.70 15.53
N PRO A 298 7.49 7.63 14.77
CA PRO A 298 7.69 7.63 13.34
C PRO A 298 6.55 8.36 12.61
N ILE A 299 6.93 9.31 11.77
CA ILE A 299 6.08 9.99 10.80
C ILE A 299 6.46 9.47 9.41
N TYR A 300 5.52 8.79 8.77
CA TYR A 300 5.63 8.36 7.38
C TYR A 300 4.90 9.36 6.50
N THR A 301 5.42 9.65 5.32
CA THR A 301 4.80 10.66 4.44
C THR A 301 4.44 10.06 3.09
N ALA A 302 3.28 10.46 2.58
CA ALA A 302 2.87 10.24 1.19
C ALA A 302 2.38 11.55 0.59
N VAL A 303 2.33 11.61 -0.74
CA VAL A 303 1.76 12.76 -1.46
C VAL A 303 0.70 12.30 -2.44
N ARG A 304 -0.37 13.08 -2.54
CA ARG A 304 -1.29 13.04 -3.68
C ARG A 304 -0.88 14.16 -4.62
N HIS A 305 -0.56 13.81 -5.86
CA HIS A 305 -0.35 14.82 -6.89
C HIS A 305 -1.71 15.19 -7.48
N GLU A 306 -2.13 16.43 -7.28
CA GLU A 306 -3.34 16.95 -7.88
C GLU A 306 -3.02 17.61 -9.20
N ILE A 307 -3.80 17.29 -10.22
CA ILE A 307 -3.77 17.96 -11.52
C ILE A 307 -5.16 18.54 -11.73
N PRO A 308 -5.35 19.87 -11.56
CA PRO A 308 -6.63 20.52 -11.79
C PRO A 308 -7.20 20.20 -13.17
N ASP A 309 -8.53 20.03 -13.24
CA ASP A 309 -9.26 19.40 -14.34
C ASP A 309 -8.76 19.76 -15.75
N VAL A 310 -8.32 18.71 -16.46
CA VAL A 310 -8.62 18.57 -17.87
C VAL A 310 -9.89 17.72 -17.91
N ASP A 311 -11.07 18.36 -17.99
CA ASP A 311 -12.41 17.73 -17.99
C ASP A 311 -12.42 16.28 -18.54
N VAL A 312 -12.58 15.28 -17.65
CA VAL A 312 -12.78 13.87 -18.07
C VAL A 312 -14.25 13.44 -17.98
N ASP A 313 -15.15 14.25 -17.43
CA ASP A 313 -16.56 13.92 -17.33
C ASP A 313 -17.46 14.80 -18.22
N GLY A 314 -17.72 14.32 -19.44
CA GLY A 314 -19.07 14.42 -20.01
C GLY A 314 -19.46 15.64 -20.87
N ALA A 315 -18.53 16.43 -21.41
CA ALA A 315 -18.87 17.36 -22.50
C ALA A 315 -18.59 16.73 -23.87
N VAL A 316 -19.66 16.42 -24.61
CA VAL A 316 -19.60 16.04 -26.02
C VAL A 316 -18.86 17.14 -26.81
N GLY A 317 -17.63 16.85 -27.20
CA GLY A 317 -16.95 17.53 -28.32
C GLY A 317 -15.94 18.62 -27.97
N ALA A 318 -14.83 18.29 -27.30
CA ALA A 318 -13.52 18.87 -27.59
C ALA A 318 -12.41 17.95 -27.05
N PRO A 319 -11.41 17.55 -27.86
CA PRO A 319 -10.38 16.64 -27.38
C PRO A 319 -9.44 17.39 -26.42
N ALA A 320 -9.25 16.81 -25.23
CA ALA A 320 -8.16 17.09 -24.31
C ALA A 320 -6.80 16.71 -24.95
N THR A 321 -6.36 17.41 -26.00
CA THR A 321 -5.17 17.02 -26.77
C THR A 321 -4.24 18.15 -27.16
N SER A 322 -4.40 19.38 -26.64
CA SER A 322 -3.42 20.44 -26.91
C SER A 322 -2.25 20.37 -25.91
N GLU A 323 -1.01 20.47 -26.42
CA GLU A 323 0.22 20.57 -25.63
C GLU A 323 0.18 21.77 -24.67
N ALA A 324 -0.54 22.83 -25.04
CA ALA A 324 -0.79 24.00 -24.21
C ALA A 324 -1.64 23.69 -22.96
N ALA A 325 -2.68 22.87 -23.06
CA ALA A 325 -3.49 22.46 -21.90
C ALA A 325 -2.67 21.60 -20.92
N LYS A 326 -1.76 20.77 -21.43
CA LYS A 326 -0.82 19.98 -20.60
C LYS A 326 0.20 20.86 -19.87
N GLU A 327 0.72 21.89 -20.55
CA GLU A 327 1.64 22.85 -19.94
C GLU A 327 0.96 23.70 -18.86
N VAL A 328 -0.33 24.01 -19.01
CA VAL A 328 -1.13 24.68 -17.95
C VAL A 328 -1.36 23.73 -16.78
N ALA A 329 -1.85 22.51 -17.05
CA ALA A 329 -2.09 21.49 -16.03
C ALA A 329 -0.82 21.17 -15.22
N LYS A 330 0.35 21.10 -15.87
CA LYS A 330 1.65 20.89 -15.21
C LYS A 330 2.11 22.07 -14.36
N LYS A 331 1.71 23.30 -14.72
CA LYS A 331 2.01 24.51 -13.93
C LYS A 331 1.10 24.67 -12.72
N GLU A 332 -0.13 24.17 -12.82
CA GLU A 332 -1.13 24.25 -11.75
C GLU A 332 -1.15 22.99 -10.87
N ALA A 333 -0.41 21.95 -11.26
CA ALA A 333 -0.27 20.76 -10.46
C ALA A 333 0.44 21.05 -9.13
N TRP A 334 -0.08 20.46 -8.06
CA TRP A 334 0.44 20.61 -6.71
C TRP A 334 0.41 19.29 -5.96
N PHE A 335 1.15 19.23 -4.85
CA PHE A 335 1.23 18.04 -4.02
C PHE A 335 0.53 18.29 -2.70
N GLN A 336 -0.46 17.48 -2.40
CA GLN A 336 -1.10 17.40 -1.09
C GLN A 336 -0.34 16.40 -0.23
N TRP A 337 0.08 16.83 0.95
CA TRP A 337 0.83 15.97 1.86
C TRP A 337 -0.08 15.22 2.81
N PHE A 338 0.26 13.96 3.01
CA PHE A 338 -0.36 13.14 4.04
C PHE A 338 0.73 12.62 4.96
N GLU A 339 0.49 12.78 6.25
CA GLU A 339 1.27 12.16 7.30
C GLU A 339 0.56 10.92 7.83
N ILE A 340 1.33 9.87 8.08
CA ILE A 340 0.85 8.63 8.67
C ILE A 340 1.74 8.35 9.86
N THR A 341 1.16 8.34 11.05
CA THR A 341 1.81 7.88 12.28
C THR A 341 1.14 6.58 12.73
N PRO A 342 1.66 5.88 13.75
CA PRO A 342 0.92 4.77 14.34
C PRO A 342 -0.44 5.18 14.92
N TYR A 343 -0.65 6.48 15.18
CA TYR A 343 -1.90 7.00 15.74
C TYR A 343 -2.90 7.42 14.67
N GLU A 344 -2.48 8.25 13.71
CA GLU A 344 -3.37 8.92 12.77
C GLU A 344 -2.82 8.94 11.33
N PHE A 345 -3.74 8.92 10.36
CA PHE A 345 -3.53 9.32 8.98
C PHE A 345 -4.17 10.69 8.78
N PHE A 346 -3.35 11.71 8.55
CA PHE A 346 -3.75 13.10 8.63
C PHE A 346 -3.27 13.90 7.41
N CYS A 347 -4.04 14.93 7.05
CA CYS A 347 -3.70 15.89 6.01
C CYS A 347 -3.89 17.30 6.58
N GLU A 348 -2.79 18.06 6.67
CA GLU A 348 -2.78 19.43 7.19
C GLU A 348 -3.67 20.35 6.36
N GLU A 349 -3.67 20.19 5.04
CA GLU A 349 -4.47 20.98 4.11
C GLU A 349 -5.98 20.76 4.30
N PHE A 350 -6.39 19.62 4.85
CA PHE A 350 -7.77 19.37 5.27
C PHE A 350 -8.03 19.71 6.74
N SER A 351 -6.97 19.99 7.51
CA SER A 351 -7.02 20.05 8.99
C SER A 351 -7.76 18.83 9.56
N ALA A 352 -7.59 17.67 8.93
CA ALA A 352 -8.40 16.50 9.21
C ALA A 352 -7.66 15.19 9.00
N GLY A 353 -8.06 14.18 9.78
CA GLY A 353 -7.50 12.84 9.71
C GLY A 353 -8.41 11.78 10.29
N ILE A 354 -7.95 10.53 10.18
CA ILE A 354 -8.61 9.35 10.71
C ILE A 354 -7.60 8.49 11.47
N PRO A 355 -8.02 7.67 12.44
CA PRO A 355 -7.11 6.71 13.06
C PRO A 355 -6.45 5.82 12.01
N THR A 356 -5.15 5.54 12.16
CA THR A 356 -4.39 4.76 11.16
C THR A 356 -4.99 3.39 10.89
N TRP A 357 -5.58 2.74 11.90
CA TRP A 357 -6.25 1.45 11.76
C TRP A 357 -7.50 1.51 10.86
N ALA A 358 -8.03 2.70 10.55
CA ALA A 358 -9.17 2.90 9.67
C ALA A 358 -8.78 3.19 8.21
N MET A 359 -7.47 3.30 7.90
CA MET A 359 -7.00 3.49 6.53
C MET A 359 -7.50 2.37 5.62
N GLY A 360 -7.97 2.74 4.42
CA GLY A 360 -8.55 1.82 3.43
C GLY A 360 -10.07 1.70 3.49
N ARG A 361 -10.71 2.15 4.58
CA ARG A 361 -12.17 2.20 4.67
C ARG A 361 -12.72 3.36 3.83
N ARG A 362 -13.91 3.17 3.26
CA ARG A 362 -14.68 4.25 2.65
C ARG A 362 -15.30 5.12 3.73
N PHE A 363 -15.49 6.40 3.41
CA PHE A 363 -16.14 7.36 4.29
C PHE A 363 -17.22 8.11 3.52
N ASP A 364 -18.24 8.56 4.23
CA ASP A 364 -19.25 9.49 3.74
C ASP A 364 -19.60 10.46 4.87
N ASN A 365 -19.50 11.77 4.58
CA ASN A 365 -19.84 12.83 5.51
C ASN A 365 -19.10 12.71 6.87
N GLY A 366 -17.86 12.23 6.85
CA GLY A 366 -16.99 12.12 8.03
C GLY A 366 -17.17 10.86 8.88
N VAL A 367 -17.93 9.87 8.41
CA VAL A 367 -18.12 8.57 9.08
C VAL A 367 -17.78 7.44 8.12
N ASP A 368 -17.13 6.38 8.63
CA ASP A 368 -16.81 5.24 7.78
C ASP A 368 -18.05 4.47 7.32
N VAL A 369 -17.98 3.94 6.10
CA VAL A 369 -19.08 3.22 5.42
C VAL A 369 -18.69 1.74 5.31
N PRO A 370 -19.31 0.87 6.14
CA PRO A 370 -19.11 -0.57 6.07
C PRO A 370 -19.41 -1.14 4.68
N PRO A 371 -18.61 -2.09 4.17
CA PRO A 371 -18.97 -2.85 2.97
C PRO A 371 -20.16 -3.80 3.22
N GLU A 372 -20.32 -4.29 4.45
CA GLU A 372 -21.36 -5.24 4.87
C GLU A 372 -21.90 -4.84 6.26
N GLU A 373 -23.13 -5.26 6.59
CA GLU A 373 -23.73 -4.95 7.90
C GLU A 373 -22.92 -5.59 9.04
N GLY A 374 -22.48 -4.77 10.00
CA GLY A 374 -21.74 -5.24 11.17
C GLY A 374 -20.26 -5.59 10.92
N PHE A 375 -19.73 -5.28 9.73
CA PHE A 375 -18.33 -5.53 9.37
C PHE A 375 -17.68 -4.27 8.79
N HIS A 376 -16.64 -3.78 9.44
CA HIS A 376 -15.78 -2.73 8.90
C HIS A 376 -14.48 -3.32 8.37
N LEU A 377 -13.94 -2.78 7.28
CA LEU A 377 -12.70 -3.29 6.67
C LEU A 377 -11.51 -3.18 7.64
N PRO A 378 -10.61 -4.17 7.73
CA PRO A 378 -9.38 -4.04 8.50
C PRO A 378 -8.45 -2.96 7.93
N GLU A 379 -7.44 -2.58 8.72
CA GLU A 379 -6.40 -1.63 8.32
C GLU A 379 -5.69 -2.05 7.02
N THR A 380 -5.49 -1.09 6.12
CA THR A 380 -4.58 -1.24 4.97
C THR A 380 -3.20 -1.75 5.40
N ARG A 381 -2.79 -2.90 4.84
CA ARG A 381 -1.56 -3.58 5.26
C ARG A 381 -0.27 -2.90 4.77
N MET A 382 0.82 -3.10 5.50
CA MET A 382 2.17 -2.61 5.17
C MET A 382 2.66 -2.90 3.76
N PRO A 383 2.40 -4.06 3.13
CA PRO A 383 2.84 -4.28 1.75
C PRO A 383 2.38 -3.17 0.80
N PHE A 384 1.11 -2.76 0.88
CA PHE A 384 0.61 -1.65 0.07
C PHE A 384 1.29 -0.32 0.44
N LEU A 385 1.40 -0.01 1.73
CA LEU A 385 2.00 1.25 2.18
C LEU A 385 3.49 1.37 1.81
N LEU A 386 4.27 0.27 1.85
CA LEU A 386 5.64 0.24 1.35
C LEU A 386 5.72 0.61 -0.14
N GLY A 387 4.73 0.14 -0.92
CA GLY A 387 4.54 0.51 -2.33
C GLY A 387 4.25 2.00 -2.49
N VAL A 388 3.28 2.53 -1.74
CA VAL A 388 2.89 3.96 -1.77
C VAL A 388 4.07 4.86 -1.42
N PHE A 389 4.78 4.58 -0.32
CA PHE A 389 5.97 5.34 0.08
C PHE A 389 7.05 5.33 -1.02
N GLY A 390 7.17 4.20 -1.73
CA GLY A 390 8.19 3.95 -2.72
C GLY A 390 7.80 4.18 -4.18
N SER A 391 6.60 4.71 -4.45
CA SER A 391 5.93 4.64 -5.76
C SER A 391 6.74 5.25 -6.91
N ALA A 392 7.57 6.26 -6.65
CA ALA A 392 8.48 6.85 -7.65
C ALA A 392 9.43 5.82 -8.32
N PHE A 393 9.77 4.72 -7.62
CA PHE A 393 10.61 3.64 -8.15
C PHE A 393 9.83 2.60 -8.95
N CYS A 394 8.50 2.69 -9.00
CA CYS A 394 7.71 1.85 -9.89
C CYS A 394 8.08 2.11 -11.37
N ALA A 395 8.56 3.31 -11.75
CA ALA A 395 9.13 3.55 -13.08
C ALA A 395 10.39 2.71 -13.34
N THR A 396 11.24 2.53 -12.33
CA THR A 396 12.43 1.67 -12.46
C THR A 396 12.04 0.19 -12.58
N LEU A 397 11.04 -0.26 -11.81
CA LEU A 397 10.49 -1.61 -11.98
C LEU A 397 9.87 -1.78 -13.37
N SER A 398 9.20 -0.74 -13.86
CA SER A 398 8.64 -0.70 -15.20
C SER A 398 9.73 -0.79 -16.28
N HIS A 399 10.82 -0.03 -16.15
CA HIS A 399 11.97 -0.11 -17.05
C HIS A 399 12.61 -1.50 -17.02
N TYR A 400 12.82 -2.07 -15.83
CA TYR A 400 13.33 -3.44 -15.71
C TYR A 400 12.43 -4.42 -16.46
N TYR A 401 11.11 -4.30 -16.28
CA TYR A 401 10.15 -5.10 -17.01
C TYR A 401 10.28 -4.87 -18.53
N HIS A 402 10.37 -3.63 -19.00
CA HIS A 402 10.58 -3.31 -20.41
C HIS A 402 11.91 -3.83 -20.98
N GLU A 403 12.97 -3.91 -20.20
CA GLU A 403 14.26 -4.46 -20.61
C GLU A 403 14.22 -5.99 -20.76
N ILE A 404 13.50 -6.68 -19.87
CA ILE A 404 13.27 -8.11 -20.02
C ILE A 404 12.17 -8.41 -21.04
N ARG A 405 11.30 -7.44 -21.34
CA ARG A 405 10.12 -7.58 -22.21
C ARG A 405 10.45 -8.22 -23.56
N PRO A 406 11.51 -7.87 -24.31
CA PRO A 406 11.89 -8.56 -25.55
C PRO A 406 12.22 -10.06 -25.39
N LEU A 407 12.77 -10.46 -24.22
CA LEU A 407 13.02 -11.86 -23.90
C LEU A 407 11.73 -12.64 -23.61
N VAL A 408 10.65 -11.92 -23.28
CA VAL A 408 9.30 -12.45 -22.99
C VAL A 408 8.22 -11.94 -23.96
N GLN A 409 8.58 -11.34 -25.09
CA GLN A 409 7.63 -10.86 -26.12
C GLN A 409 7.34 -11.89 -27.20
N SER A 410 8.21 -12.88 -27.36
CA SER A 410 7.99 -14.07 -28.20
C SER A 410 6.95 -15.03 -27.60
N LEU A 411 6.40 -14.65 -26.44
CA LEU A 411 5.60 -15.42 -25.54
C LEU A 411 4.17 -14.83 -25.57
N THR A 412 3.25 -15.52 -26.27
CA THR A 412 1.82 -15.21 -26.35
C THR A 412 1.11 -15.35 -25.00
N GLY A 413 1.28 -14.36 -24.13
CA GLY A 413 0.65 -14.24 -22.81
C GLY A 413 1.16 -13.07 -21.96
N PHE A 414 2.27 -12.45 -22.36
CA PHE A 414 2.76 -11.23 -21.73
C PHE A 414 1.96 -9.97 -22.10
N GLY A 415 1.13 -10.01 -23.15
CA GLY A 415 0.19 -8.93 -23.47
C GLY A 415 -0.90 -8.72 -22.40
N THR A 416 -1.38 -9.80 -21.78
CA THR A 416 -2.33 -9.72 -20.65
C THR A 416 -1.64 -9.29 -19.35
N LEU A 417 -0.34 -9.58 -19.19
CA LEU A 417 0.47 -9.04 -18.09
C LEU A 417 0.68 -7.51 -18.26
N ASP A 418 0.90 -7.05 -19.50
CA ASP A 418 0.93 -5.63 -19.85
C ASP A 418 -0.40 -4.96 -19.47
N GLU A 419 -1.57 -5.56 -19.77
CA GLU A 419 -2.88 -5.00 -19.38
C GLU A 419 -3.17 -5.06 -17.86
N MET A 420 -2.62 -6.06 -17.17
CA MET A 420 -2.79 -6.21 -15.72
C MET A 420 -1.90 -5.24 -14.93
N ILE A 421 -0.71 -4.91 -15.44
CA ILE A 421 0.27 -4.03 -14.78
C ILE A 421 0.15 -2.57 -15.27
N TYR A 422 -0.15 -2.37 -16.55
CA TYR A 422 -0.14 -1.07 -17.24
C TYR A 422 -1.47 -0.71 -17.88
N GLY A 423 -2.60 -1.30 -17.42
CA GLY A 423 -3.94 -1.09 -17.96
C GLY A 423 -4.09 0.28 -18.63
N TYR A 424 -4.05 0.27 -19.97
CA TYR A 424 -3.79 1.44 -20.81
C TYR A 424 -4.66 2.63 -20.40
N ASN A 425 -4.02 3.70 -19.90
CA ASN A 425 -4.58 5.04 -19.96
C ASN A 425 -3.53 5.97 -20.60
N GLU A 426 -3.56 6.05 -21.93
CA GLU A 426 -2.67 6.89 -22.73
C GLU A 426 -2.72 8.37 -22.32
N ASP A 427 -3.75 8.81 -21.59
CA ASP A 427 -3.88 10.21 -21.18
C ASP A 427 -3.29 10.52 -19.80
N LEU A 428 -3.26 9.56 -18.86
CA LEU A 428 -2.53 9.70 -17.58
C LEU A 428 -1.03 9.49 -17.75
N SER A 429 -0.60 8.56 -18.62
CA SER A 429 0.83 8.30 -18.92
C SER A 429 1.61 9.54 -19.43
N LYS A 430 0.88 10.54 -19.95
CA LYS A 430 1.45 11.79 -20.49
C LYS A 430 1.72 12.85 -19.41
N VAL A 431 1.20 12.67 -18.18
CA VAL A 431 1.41 13.58 -17.03
C VAL A 431 2.00 12.85 -15.82
N HIS A 432 1.69 11.56 -15.65
CA HIS A 432 2.26 10.65 -14.67
C HIS A 432 2.86 9.41 -15.35
N PRO A 433 4.14 9.08 -15.15
CA PRO A 433 4.73 7.89 -15.76
C PRO A 433 4.21 6.56 -15.18
N ILE A 434 3.43 6.58 -14.09
CA ILE A 434 2.98 5.41 -13.32
C ILE A 434 1.62 5.73 -12.67
N ASP A 435 0.67 4.78 -12.68
CA ASP A 435 -0.57 4.91 -11.92
C ASP A 435 -0.30 4.93 -10.40
N PRO A 436 -0.84 5.91 -9.66
CA PRO A 436 -0.64 6.00 -8.22
C PRO A 436 -1.40 4.89 -7.48
N GLY A 437 -0.92 4.52 -6.29
CA GLY A 437 -1.70 3.64 -5.42
C GLY A 437 -2.96 4.36 -4.94
N THR A 438 -4.10 3.67 -4.93
CA THR A 438 -5.39 4.26 -4.53
C THR A 438 -5.73 3.91 -3.08
N VAL A 439 -6.24 4.91 -2.36
CA VAL A 439 -6.82 4.78 -1.01
C VAL A 439 -8.13 5.54 -1.01
N ALA A 440 -9.13 5.00 -0.32
CA ALA A 440 -10.42 5.67 -0.17
C ALA A 440 -10.25 7.06 0.48
N ASN A 441 -10.93 8.05 -0.10
CA ASN A 441 -10.91 9.43 0.41
C ASN A 441 -11.72 9.52 1.71
N PHE A 442 -11.03 9.70 2.86
CA PHE A 442 -11.71 9.84 4.15
C PHE A 442 -12.53 11.12 4.26
N ALA A 443 -12.23 12.13 3.44
CA ALA A 443 -12.88 13.43 3.42
C ALA A 443 -14.08 13.49 2.46
N TYR A 444 -14.50 12.36 1.88
CA TYR A 444 -15.62 12.32 0.93
C TYR A 444 -16.93 12.81 1.57
N GLY A 445 -17.65 13.71 0.88
CA GLY A 445 -18.90 14.31 1.37
C GLY A 445 -18.71 15.32 2.50
N MET A 446 -17.49 15.84 2.70
CA MET A 446 -17.19 16.83 3.73
C MET A 446 -16.99 18.25 3.19
N GLU A 447 -17.46 18.53 1.97
CA GLU A 447 -17.38 19.86 1.36
C GLU A 447 -18.04 20.92 2.26
N GLY A 448 -17.32 22.01 2.53
CA GLY A 448 -17.77 23.09 3.43
C GLY A 448 -17.70 22.77 4.92
N LYS A 449 -17.13 21.62 5.32
CA LYS A 449 -16.89 21.23 6.71
C LYS A 449 -15.40 21.17 7.10
N LEU A 450 -14.50 21.16 6.10
CA LEU A 450 -13.04 21.12 6.25
C LEU A 450 -12.45 22.52 6.30
#